data_AF-A0A9P5N9N0-F1
#
_entry.id   AF-A0A9P5N9N0-F1
#
_cell.length_a   1.000
_cell.length_b   1.000
_cell.length_c   1.000
_cell.angle_alpha   90.00
_cell.angle_beta   90.00
_cell.angle_gamma   90.00
#
_symmetry.space_group_name_H-M   'P 1'
#
loop_
_entity.id
_entity.type
_entity.pdbx_description
1 polymer ?
#
loop_
_entity_poly.entity_id
_entity_poly.type
_entity_poly.pdbx_seq_one_letter_code
_entity_poly.pdbx_strand_id
1 'polypeptide(L)'
;MKYSKAAEYSDRSPCTNVPIHCALCTIDSNGAMMTIWKYNLKYHLDTTHIPDTGEHPTLPLELIVTPHITREEELKMGIEPKETDYYRASEGIPNSDDTEEMVRDDREGRKRGVSDVSVSTTYSESHQPSPSKTMRRYPEA
;
A
#
# COMPACT_ATOMS: atom_id res chain seq x y z
N MET A 1 -2.02 17.31 21.20
CA MET A 1 -3.09 16.71 20.36
C MET A 1 -4.39 16.74 21.18
N LYS A 2 -5.54 17.13 20.62
CA LYS A 2 -6.78 17.30 21.44
C LYS A 2 -7.39 15.98 21.95
N TYR A 3 -7.02 14.84 21.35
CA TYR A 3 -7.63 13.54 21.61
C TYR A 3 -6.63 12.45 22.04
N SER A 4 -5.44 12.79 22.58
CA SER A 4 -4.41 11.78 22.90
C SER A 4 -4.90 10.66 23.82
N LYS A 5 -5.63 11.01 24.89
CA LYS A 5 -6.26 10.03 25.80
C LYS A 5 -7.33 9.14 25.17
N ALA A 6 -7.79 9.45 23.96
CA ALA A 6 -8.73 8.64 23.19
C ALA A 6 -8.04 7.92 22.01
N ALA A 7 -6.74 8.17 21.77
CA ALA A 7 -5.88 7.36 20.93
C ALA A 7 -5.15 6.26 21.73
N GLU A 8 -5.05 6.45 23.05
CA GLU A 8 -4.51 5.49 24.02
C GLU A 8 -5.63 4.56 24.52
N TYR A 9 -5.54 3.25 24.25
CA TYR A 9 -6.46 2.27 24.83
C TYR A 9 -6.07 1.95 26.28
N SER A 10 -7.06 1.62 27.11
CA SER A 10 -6.85 1.18 28.49
C SER A 10 -8.04 0.37 28.99
N ASP A 11 -7.88 -0.36 30.10
CA ASP A 11 -8.95 -1.20 30.66
C ASP A 11 -10.18 -0.41 31.16
N ARG A 12 -10.11 0.93 31.16
CA ARG A 12 -11.22 1.86 31.45
C ARG A 12 -11.74 2.62 30.23
N SER A 13 -11.03 2.53 29.11
CA SER A 13 -11.35 3.15 27.83
C SER A 13 -10.81 2.22 26.72
N PRO A 14 -11.50 1.10 26.44
CA PRO A 14 -10.96 0.03 25.63
C PRO A 14 -10.89 0.38 24.13
N CYS A 15 -11.62 1.42 23.71
CA CYS A 15 -11.68 1.89 22.34
C CYS A 15 -10.77 3.11 22.10
N THR A 16 -10.11 3.11 20.95
CA THR A 16 -9.29 4.20 20.41
C THR A 16 -10.09 5.08 19.44
N ASN A 17 -11.37 5.29 19.72
CA ASN A 17 -12.32 5.94 18.80
C ASN A 17 -12.09 7.45 18.70
N VAL A 18 -11.03 7.85 18.00
CA VAL A 18 -10.69 9.23 17.68
C VAL A 18 -11.49 9.76 16.47
N PRO A 19 -11.69 11.08 16.37
CA PRO A 19 -12.13 11.72 15.14
C PRO A 19 -11.00 11.76 14.10
N ILE A 20 -11.33 11.42 12.86
CA ILE A 20 -10.48 11.38 11.67
C ILE A 20 -11.00 12.43 10.67
N HIS A 21 -10.12 13.16 9.99
CA HIS A 21 -10.49 14.06 8.90
C HIS A 21 -10.53 13.32 7.56
N CYS A 22 -11.64 13.37 6.83
CA CYS A 22 -11.70 12.75 5.51
C CYS A 22 -11.02 13.63 4.45
N ALA A 23 -9.90 13.17 3.91
CA ALA A 23 -9.17 13.83 2.83
C ALA A 23 -9.88 13.78 1.45
N LEU A 24 -10.95 12.99 1.31
CA LEU A 24 -11.80 12.96 0.10
C LEU A 24 -12.96 13.97 0.15
N CYS A 25 -13.29 14.48 1.34
CA CYS A 25 -14.31 15.53 1.49
C CYS A 25 -13.75 16.89 1.10
N THR A 26 -14.56 17.69 0.40
CA THR A 26 -14.26 19.11 0.20
C THR A 26 -14.24 19.84 1.54
N ILE A 27 -13.28 20.76 1.70
CA ILE A 27 -13.23 21.71 2.82
C ILE A 27 -14.45 22.63 2.75
N ASP A 28 -15.07 22.95 3.89
CA ASP A 28 -16.23 23.85 3.96
C ASP A 28 -15.87 25.33 3.70
N SER A 29 -16.88 26.20 3.64
CA SER A 29 -16.69 27.64 3.43
C SER A 29 -15.92 28.35 4.55
N ASN A 30 -15.68 27.69 5.68
CA ASN A 30 -15.01 28.21 6.86
C ASN A 30 -13.57 27.67 7.01
N GLY A 31 -13.12 26.79 6.10
CA GLY A 31 -11.81 26.14 6.16
C GLY A 31 -11.77 24.84 6.98
N ALA A 32 -12.92 24.28 7.38
CA ALA A 32 -13.00 23.05 8.17
C ALA A 32 -13.09 21.79 7.28
N MET A 33 -12.39 20.73 7.67
CA MET A 33 -12.49 19.42 7.05
C MET A 33 -13.61 18.57 7.68
N MET A 34 -14.29 17.76 6.87
CA MET A 34 -15.26 16.78 7.37
C MET A 34 -14.58 15.85 8.38
N THR A 35 -15.26 15.61 9.50
CA THR A 35 -14.68 14.93 10.66
C THR A 35 -15.57 13.75 11.07
N ILE A 36 -15.04 12.53 11.03
CA ILE A 36 -15.77 11.28 11.21
C ILE A 36 -15.08 10.45 12.31
N TRP A 37 -15.86 9.83 13.19
CA TRP A 37 -15.36 8.91 14.22
C TRP A 37 -14.77 7.63 13.58
N LYS A 38 -13.68 7.09 14.15
CA LYS A 38 -12.96 5.89 13.69
C LYS A 38 -13.90 4.80 13.14
N TYR A 39 -14.87 4.37 13.96
CA TYR A 39 -15.78 3.27 13.63
C TYR A 39 -16.83 3.60 12.56
N ASN A 40 -17.06 4.88 12.28
CA ASN A 40 -17.99 5.34 11.25
C ASN A 40 -17.28 5.60 9.90
N LEU A 41 -15.95 5.52 9.82
CA LEU A 41 -15.20 5.89 8.62
C LEU A 41 -15.57 5.02 7.42
N LYS A 42 -15.68 3.69 7.58
CA LYS A 42 -16.13 2.81 6.48
C LYS A 42 -17.53 3.20 5.99
N TYR A 43 -18.50 3.34 6.89
CA TYR A 43 -19.86 3.74 6.53
C TYR A 43 -19.90 5.09 5.78
N HIS A 44 -19.08 6.07 6.20
CA HIS A 44 -18.96 7.34 5.50
C HIS A 44 -18.36 7.18 4.09
N LEU A 45 -17.27 6.41 3.94
CA LEU A 45 -16.71 6.11 2.62
C LEU A 45 -17.75 5.43 1.71
N ASP A 46 -18.42 4.41 2.24
CA ASP A 46 -19.42 3.60 1.52
C ASP A 46 -20.64 4.42 1.05
N THR A 47 -21.05 5.43 1.82
CA THR A 47 -22.26 6.24 1.54
C THR A 47 -22.00 7.61 0.90
N THR A 48 -20.76 8.11 0.97
CA THR A 48 -20.40 9.48 0.53
C THR A 48 -19.38 9.49 -0.61
N HIS A 49 -18.60 8.42 -0.76
CA HIS A 49 -17.43 8.40 -1.66
C HIS A 49 -17.38 7.20 -2.62
N ILE A 50 -18.19 6.15 -2.42
CA ILE A 50 -18.46 5.16 -3.48
C ILE A 50 -19.56 5.73 -4.41
N PRO A 51 -19.30 5.90 -5.72
CA PRO A 51 -20.32 6.24 -6.71
C PRO A 51 -21.21 5.04 -7.06
N ASP A 52 -22.34 5.25 -7.74
CA ASP A 52 -23.31 4.22 -8.12
C ASP A 52 -22.73 3.05 -8.97
N THR A 53 -21.49 3.19 -9.49
CA THR A 53 -20.76 2.10 -10.17
C THR A 53 -20.17 1.05 -9.23
N GLY A 54 -20.09 1.32 -7.92
CA GLY A 54 -19.53 0.44 -6.90
C GLY A 54 -18.00 0.44 -6.81
N GLU A 55 -17.30 1.26 -7.60
CA GLU A 55 -15.84 1.34 -7.58
C GLU A 55 -15.34 2.24 -6.44
N HIS A 56 -14.53 1.72 -5.52
CA HIS A 56 -13.90 2.53 -4.48
C HIS A 56 -12.92 3.55 -5.10
N PRO A 57 -12.97 4.84 -4.69
CA PRO A 57 -11.94 5.81 -5.06
C PRO A 57 -10.59 5.44 -4.44
N THR A 58 -9.49 5.89 -5.05
CA THR A 58 -8.14 5.65 -4.53
C THR A 58 -7.96 6.28 -3.14
N LEU A 59 -7.99 5.46 -2.09
CA LEU A 59 -7.87 5.92 -0.71
C LEU A 59 -6.41 6.26 -0.37
N PRO A 60 -6.13 7.43 0.25
CA PRO A 60 -4.85 7.69 0.89
C PRO A 60 -4.53 6.64 1.96
N LEU A 61 -3.28 6.16 2.01
CA LEU A 61 -2.84 5.12 2.95
C LEU A 61 -3.18 5.44 4.42
N GLU A 62 -3.13 6.71 4.80
CA GLU A 62 -3.51 7.18 6.14
C GLU A 62 -4.98 6.87 6.48
N LEU A 63 -5.91 7.02 5.53
CA LEU A 63 -7.32 6.66 5.73
C LEU A 63 -7.58 5.15 5.73
N ILE A 64 -6.65 4.34 5.24
CA ILE A 64 -6.70 2.87 5.31
C ILE A 64 -6.19 2.39 6.68
N VAL A 65 -5.09 2.98 7.17
CA VAL A 65 -4.43 2.53 8.42
C VAL A 65 -5.06 3.13 9.68
N THR A 66 -5.49 4.39 9.68
CA THR A 66 -6.07 5.04 10.88
C THR A 66 -7.33 4.34 11.46
N PRO A 67 -8.26 3.76 10.67
CA PRO A 67 -9.39 3.02 11.23
C PRO A 67 -9.04 1.62 11.78
N HIS A 68 -7.80 1.13 11.65
CA HIS A 68 -7.37 -0.20 12.10
C HIS A 68 -7.80 -0.53 13.54
N ILE A 69 -8.45 -1.67 13.72
CA ILE A 69 -8.86 -2.22 15.03
C ILE A 69 -7.97 -3.43 15.34
N THR A 70 -7.27 -3.39 16.47
CA THR A 70 -6.40 -4.49 16.92
C THR A 70 -7.23 -5.59 17.58
N ARG A 71 -6.70 -6.81 17.65
CA ARG A 71 -7.34 -7.93 18.37
C ARG A 71 -7.46 -7.67 19.87
N GLU A 72 -6.57 -6.86 20.48
CA GLU A 72 -6.72 -6.43 21.87
C GLU A 72 -7.86 -5.41 22.05
N GLU A 73 -8.07 -4.51 21.07
CA GLU A 73 -9.21 -3.58 21.05
C GLU A 73 -10.54 -4.32 20.84
N GLU A 74 -10.61 -5.30 19.92
CA GLU A 74 -11.75 -6.23 19.78
C GLU A 74 -12.09 -6.91 21.12
N LEU A 75 -11.09 -7.57 21.72
CA LEU A 75 -11.22 -8.29 23.00
C LEU A 75 -11.70 -7.39 24.14
N LYS A 76 -11.12 -6.20 24.31
CA LYS A 76 -11.47 -5.29 25.41
C LYS A 76 -12.80 -4.57 25.20
N MET A 77 -13.32 -4.54 23.97
CA MET A 77 -14.71 -4.17 23.69
C MET A 77 -15.71 -5.32 23.91
N GLY A 78 -15.23 -6.52 24.27
CA GLY A 78 -16.07 -7.68 24.56
C GLY A 78 -16.46 -8.50 23.31
N ILE A 79 -15.76 -8.32 22.20
CA ILE A 79 -15.95 -9.13 20.99
C ILE A 79 -15.20 -10.46 21.20
N GLU A 80 -15.91 -11.59 21.05
CA GLU A 80 -15.30 -12.92 21.20
C GLU A 80 -14.39 -13.21 19.98
N PRO A 81 -13.10 -13.58 20.18
CA PRO A 81 -12.17 -13.86 19.08
C PRO A 81 -12.70 -14.86 18.06
N LYS A 82 -13.44 -15.87 18.53
CA LYS A 82 -14.05 -16.92 17.71
C LYS A 82 -14.95 -16.38 16.61
N GLU A 83 -15.67 -15.28 16.85
CA GLU A 83 -16.57 -14.69 15.87
C GLU A 83 -15.79 -13.89 14.81
N THR A 84 -14.75 -13.13 15.20
CA THR A 84 -13.89 -12.41 14.24
C THR A 84 -12.95 -13.33 13.49
N ASP A 85 -12.42 -14.39 14.12
CA ASP A 85 -11.66 -15.47 13.47
C ASP A 85 -12.49 -16.22 12.43
N TYR A 86 -13.74 -16.58 12.76
CA TYR A 86 -14.63 -17.25 11.81
C TYR A 86 -14.93 -16.38 10.58
N TYR A 87 -15.27 -15.10 10.79
CA TYR A 87 -15.53 -14.16 9.71
C TYR A 87 -14.29 -13.89 8.85
N ARG A 88 -13.12 -13.71 9.47
CA ARG A 88 -11.84 -13.56 8.76
C ARG A 88 -11.54 -14.79 7.90
N ALA A 89 -11.78 -16.00 8.43
CA ALA A 89 -11.59 -17.25 7.70
C ALA A 89 -12.60 -17.46 6.55
N SER A 90 -13.86 -17.00 6.67
CA SER A 90 -14.85 -17.14 5.58
C SER A 90 -14.59 -16.18 4.43
N GLU A 91 -14.17 -14.95 4.73
CA GLU A 91 -13.90 -13.91 3.73
C GLU A 91 -12.45 -13.91 3.20
N GLY A 92 -11.57 -14.77 3.75
CA GLY A 92 -10.16 -14.84 3.37
C GLY A 92 -9.32 -13.63 3.82
N ILE A 93 -9.77 -12.92 4.87
CA ILE A 93 -9.14 -11.70 5.39
C ILE A 93 -8.06 -12.09 6.43
N PRO A 94 -6.81 -11.60 6.33
CA PRO A 94 -5.79 -11.80 7.37
C PRO A 94 -6.21 -11.26 8.75
N ASN A 95 -5.48 -11.61 9.82
CA ASN A 95 -5.62 -10.84 11.06
C ASN A 95 -5.16 -9.40 10.81
N SER A 96 -5.83 -8.44 11.42
CA SER A 96 -5.54 -7.02 11.18
C SER A 96 -4.17 -6.61 11.76
N ASP A 97 -3.67 -7.34 12.76
CA ASP A 97 -2.34 -7.11 13.36
C ASP A 97 -1.19 -7.88 12.68
N ASP A 98 -1.44 -8.85 11.78
CA ASP A 98 -0.40 -9.65 11.10
C ASP A 98 0.32 -8.85 9.97
N THR A 99 -0.06 -7.59 9.76
CA THR A 99 0.38 -6.75 8.63
C THR A 99 1.89 -6.43 8.63
N GLU A 100 2.61 -6.62 9.74
CA GLU A 100 4.08 -6.53 9.75
C GLU A 100 4.76 -7.56 8.82
N GLU A 101 4.18 -8.75 8.65
CA GLU A 101 4.80 -9.82 7.87
C GLU A 101 4.71 -9.55 6.36
N MET A 102 3.55 -9.10 5.88
CA MET A 102 3.33 -8.72 4.48
C MET A 102 4.27 -7.60 4.01
N VAL A 103 4.58 -6.63 4.88
CA VAL A 103 5.49 -5.51 4.58
C VAL A 103 6.97 -5.97 4.53
N ARG A 104 7.31 -7.10 5.15
CA ARG A 104 8.65 -7.71 5.03
C ARG A 104 8.81 -8.41 3.68
N ASP A 105 7.82 -9.22 3.27
CA ASP A 105 7.86 -9.94 1.99
C ASP A 105 7.99 -9.00 0.78
N ASP A 106 7.23 -7.90 0.73
CA ASP A 106 7.29 -6.92 -0.37
C ASP A 106 8.68 -6.20 -0.44
N ARG A 107 9.40 -6.16 0.69
CA ARG A 107 10.74 -5.58 0.83
C ARG A 107 11.87 -6.58 0.56
N GLU A 108 11.60 -7.88 0.70
CA GLU A 108 12.50 -8.98 0.33
C GLU A 108 12.37 -9.29 -1.18
N GLY A 109 11.14 -9.35 -1.71
CA GLY A 109 10.85 -9.62 -3.12
C GLY A 109 11.47 -8.59 -4.08
N ARG A 110 11.58 -7.32 -3.66
CA ARG A 110 12.25 -6.25 -4.42
C ARG A 110 13.78 -6.38 -4.50
N LYS A 111 14.42 -7.39 -3.88
CA LYS A 111 15.88 -7.61 -3.98
C LYS A 111 16.33 -8.34 -5.25
N ARG A 112 15.44 -8.62 -6.20
CA ARG A 112 15.77 -9.30 -7.47
C ARG A 112 16.43 -8.39 -8.50
N GLY A 113 17.75 -8.22 -8.36
CA GLY A 113 18.68 -8.03 -9.47
C GLY A 113 18.79 -6.61 -10.05
N VAL A 114 19.98 -6.02 -9.91
CA VAL A 114 20.46 -5.00 -10.85
C VAL A 114 20.49 -5.64 -12.24
N SER A 115 19.81 -5.02 -13.20
CA SER A 115 19.80 -5.46 -14.60
C SER A 115 20.56 -4.46 -15.48
N ASP A 116 21.88 -4.60 -15.50
CA ASP A 116 22.74 -3.99 -16.52
C ASP A 116 22.44 -4.63 -17.90
N VAL A 117 21.38 -4.18 -18.55
CA VAL A 117 21.00 -4.62 -19.90
C VAL A 117 21.94 -3.96 -20.91
N SER A 118 23.13 -4.54 -21.09
CA SER A 118 24.19 -4.03 -21.97
C SER A 118 24.96 -5.15 -22.68
N VAL A 119 24.27 -5.96 -23.48
CA VAL A 119 24.88 -6.83 -24.52
C VAL A 119 24.08 -6.72 -25.83
N SER A 120 24.77 -6.76 -26.97
CA SER A 120 24.28 -6.45 -28.32
C SER A 120 24.29 -7.65 -29.29
N THR A 121 24.04 -7.40 -30.58
CA THR A 121 23.85 -8.31 -31.74
C THR A 121 22.50 -9.05 -31.74
N THR A 122 21.78 -9.23 -32.85
CA THR A 122 21.89 -8.77 -34.27
C THR A 122 20.44 -8.71 -34.87
N TYR A 123 20.11 -8.41 -36.14
CA TYR A 123 20.80 -8.43 -37.44
C TYR A 123 20.19 -7.37 -38.42
N SER A 124 20.52 -7.48 -39.71
CA SER A 124 19.92 -6.86 -40.91
C SER A 124 20.19 -5.37 -41.20
N GLU A 125 20.45 -4.94 -42.45
CA GLU A 125 20.99 -5.66 -43.63
C GLU A 125 21.46 -4.62 -44.69
N SER A 126 22.74 -4.60 -45.11
CA SER A 126 23.18 -4.09 -46.45
C SER A 126 24.70 -4.05 -46.68
N HIS A 127 25.14 -4.69 -47.79
CA HIS A 127 26.10 -4.19 -48.79
C HIS A 127 27.45 -3.54 -48.37
N GLN A 128 28.54 -4.32 -48.39
CA GLN A 128 29.64 -4.29 -49.39
C GLN A 128 30.88 -5.08 -48.88
N PRO A 129 31.66 -5.77 -49.75
CA PRO A 129 32.76 -6.64 -49.31
C PRO A 129 34.08 -5.91 -49.05
N SER A 130 34.84 -6.38 -48.06
CA SER A 130 36.17 -5.85 -47.73
C SER A 130 37.26 -6.32 -48.71
N PRO A 131 38.26 -5.49 -49.06
CA PRO A 131 39.41 -5.92 -49.85
C PRO A 131 40.31 -6.90 -49.08
N SER A 132 40.97 -7.79 -49.81
CA SER A 132 41.73 -8.91 -49.26
C SER A 132 43.15 -8.53 -48.78
N LYS A 133 43.74 -9.42 -47.98
CA LYS A 133 44.92 -9.15 -47.14
C LYS A 133 46.22 -9.67 -47.77
N THR A 134 47.33 -8.98 -47.47
CA THR A 134 48.75 -9.45 -47.50
C THR A 134 49.56 -9.21 -48.77
N MET A 135 50.63 -8.41 -48.64
CA MET A 135 51.96 -8.82 -49.10
C MET A 135 53.07 -8.22 -48.22
N ARG A 136 54.08 -9.03 -47.85
CA ARG A 136 55.32 -8.56 -47.21
C ARG A 136 56.30 -8.03 -48.26
N ARG A 137 57.03 -6.95 -47.96
CA ARG A 137 58.46 -6.78 -48.32
C ARG A 137 59.21 -6.06 -47.20
N TYR A 138 60.45 -6.51 -46.97
CA TYR A 138 61.53 -5.86 -46.20
C TYR A 138 62.49 -5.17 -47.20
N PRO A 139 63.60 -4.53 -46.77
CA PRO A 139 63.77 -3.50 -45.73
C PRO A 139 64.52 -2.25 -46.28
N GLU A 140 64.96 -1.37 -45.37
CA GLU A 140 66.14 -0.48 -45.41
C GLU A 140 66.79 -0.04 -46.75
N ALA A 141 66.84 1.28 -46.94
CA ALA A 141 68.07 2.05 -47.21
C ALA A 141 67.89 3.49 -46.72
#